data_AF-A0A1M6YF19-F1
#
_entry.id   AF-A0A1M6YF19-F1
#
_cell.length_a   1.000
_cell.length_b   1.000
_cell.length_c   1.000
_cell.angle_alpha   90.00
_cell.angle_beta   90.00
_cell.angle_gamma   90.00
#
_symmetry.space_group_name_H-M   'P 1'
#
loop_
_entity.id
_entity.type
_entity.pdbx_description
1 polymer ?
#
loop_
_entity_poly.entity_id
_entity_poly.type
_entity_poly.pdbx_seq_one_letter_code
_entity_poly.pdbx_strand_id
1 'polypeptide(L)'
;MAEQRETYRGREIILRTGAEASTARATAGIREDEAGAEGTELYIDGERIFTMRDAGGKYIASGFAFDPQPSPVDLARKIIDYRETGE
;
A
#
# COMPACT_ATOMS: atom_id res chain seq x y z
N MET A 1 -4.46 -14.78 7.61
CA MET A 1 -3.58 -14.09 6.65
C MET A 1 -2.77 -13.07 7.42
N ALA A 2 -1.48 -12.94 7.09
CA ALA A 2 -0.44 -12.37 7.94
C ALA A 2 -0.12 -10.91 7.53
N GLU A 3 0.41 -10.14 8.49
CA GLU A 3 1.17 -8.92 8.23
C GLU A 3 2.48 -9.29 7.52
N GLN A 4 2.77 -8.63 6.39
CA GLN A 4 4.07 -8.69 5.74
C GLN A 4 4.80 -7.37 5.99
N ARG A 5 5.99 -7.45 6.58
CA ARG A 5 6.84 -6.29 6.87
C ARG A 5 8.20 -6.47 6.21
N GLU A 6 8.64 -5.46 5.50
CA GLU A 6 9.93 -5.41 4.80
C GLU A 6 10.57 -4.04 4.96
N THR A 7 11.89 -3.95 4.87
CA THR A 7 12.62 -2.69 4.74
C THR A 7 13.20 -2.58 3.35
N TYR A 8 12.90 -1.50 2.63
CA TYR A 8 13.43 -1.21 1.30
C TYR A 8 14.07 0.18 1.28
N ARG A 9 15.35 0.25 0.89
CA ARG A 9 16.15 1.50 0.87
C ARG A 9 16.04 2.31 2.17
N GLY A 10 16.09 1.62 3.31
CA GLY A 10 16.00 2.25 4.63
C GLY A 10 14.60 2.70 5.04
N ARG A 11 13.57 2.52 4.21
CA ARG A 11 12.16 2.81 4.54
C ARG A 11 11.40 1.53 4.86
N GLU A 12 10.56 1.57 5.90
CA GLU A 12 9.71 0.44 6.27
C GLU A 12 8.52 0.32 5.30
N ILE A 13 8.21 -0.89 4.85
CA ILE A 13 7.01 -1.24 4.10
C ILE A 13 6.23 -2.25 4.93
N ILE A 14 4.98 -1.95 5.25
CA ILE A 14 4.05 -2.85 5.92
C ILE A 14 2.84 -3.08 5.02
N LEU A 15 2.62 -4.33 4.63
CA LEU A 15 1.39 -4.77 3.98
C LEU A 15 0.59 -5.60 4.96
N ARG A 16 -0.60 -5.12 5.32
CA ARG A 16 -1.56 -5.85 6.14
C ARG A 16 -2.66 -6.42 5.25
N THR A 17 -3.07 -7.65 5.53
CA THR A 17 -4.12 -8.35 4.78
C THR A 17 -5.13 -9.00 5.73
N GLY A 18 -6.36 -9.19 5.28
CA GLY A 18 -7.40 -9.86 6.06
C GLY A 18 -7.69 -9.18 7.39
N ALA A 19 -7.65 -9.94 8.49
CA ALA A 19 -7.97 -9.44 9.84
C ALA A 19 -7.04 -8.29 10.29
N GLU A 20 -5.74 -8.37 9.97
CA GLU A 20 -4.78 -7.33 10.33
C GLU A 20 -5.08 -6.00 9.63
N ALA A 21 -5.50 -6.06 8.35
CA ALA A 21 -5.92 -4.89 7.60
C ALA A 21 -7.22 -4.30 8.17
N SER A 22 -8.17 -5.14 8.56
CA SER A 22 -9.41 -4.71 9.22
C SER A 22 -9.14 -4.03 10.56
N THR A 23 -8.27 -4.61 11.39
CA THR A 23 -7.87 -4.02 12.69
C THR A 23 -7.13 -2.70 12.49
N ALA A 24 -6.21 -2.62 11.53
CA ALA A 24 -5.51 -1.39 11.21
C ALA A 24 -6.46 -0.29 10.74
N ARG A 25 -7.41 -0.61 9.85
CA ARG A 25 -8.46 0.31 9.41
C ARG A 25 -9.33 0.80 10.56
N ALA A 26 -9.80 -0.12 11.40
CA ALA A 26 -10.63 0.22 12.55
C ALA A 26 -9.89 1.14 13.52
N THR A 27 -8.61 0.86 13.79
CA THR A 27 -7.75 1.69 14.63
C THR A 27 -7.56 3.09 14.04
N ALA A 28 -7.38 3.18 12.73
CA ALA A 28 -7.20 4.45 12.02
C ALA A 28 -8.54 5.16 11.66
N GLY A 29 -9.69 4.60 12.06
CA GLY A 29 -11.02 5.19 11.77
C GLY A 29 -11.41 5.17 10.28
N ILE A 30 -10.81 4.28 9.49
CA ILE A 30 -11.04 4.17 8.05
C ILE A 30 -12.28 3.32 7.79
N ARG A 31 -13.17 3.84 6.93
CA ARG A 31 -14.39 3.13 6.52
C ARG A 31 -14.06 2.00 5.54
N GLU A 32 -14.93 0.99 5.47
CA GLU A 32 -14.76 -0.13 4.54
C GLU A 32 -14.75 0.32 3.06
N ASP A 33 -15.46 1.39 2.73
CA ASP A 33 -15.48 2.01 1.40
C ASP A 33 -14.13 2.67 1.04
N GLU A 34 -13.38 3.08 2.07
CA GLU A 34 -12.06 3.70 1.96
C GLU A 34 -10.94 2.68 2.15
N ALA A 35 -11.25 1.38 2.05
CA ALA A 35 -10.25 0.32 2.17
C ALA A 35 -9.33 0.27 0.95
N GLY A 36 -8.06 -0.10 1.17
CA GLY A 36 -7.20 -0.44 0.06
C GLY A 36 -7.71 -1.66 -0.73
N ALA A 37 -7.14 -1.87 -1.90
CA ALA A 37 -7.55 -2.93 -2.83
C ALA A 37 -7.66 -4.29 -2.14
N GLU A 38 -8.78 -4.98 -2.35
CA GLU A 38 -9.09 -6.30 -1.76
C GLU A 38 -9.04 -6.33 -0.22
N GLY A 39 -9.30 -5.18 0.43
CA GLY A 39 -9.25 -5.06 1.88
C GLY A 39 -7.82 -5.19 2.43
N THR A 40 -6.82 -4.88 1.62
CA THR A 40 -5.42 -4.78 2.03
C THR A 40 -5.09 -3.36 2.45
N GLU A 41 -4.14 -3.21 3.37
CA GLU A 41 -3.70 -1.90 3.83
C GLU A 41 -2.18 -1.82 3.73
N LEU A 42 -1.71 -0.88 2.92
CA LEU A 42 -0.30 -0.66 2.68
C LEU A 42 0.17 0.57 3.47
N TYR A 43 1.30 0.44 4.15
CA TYR A 43 1.95 1.52 4.88
C TYR A 43 3.42 1.61 4.47
N ILE A 44 3.94 2.82 4.33
CA ILE A 44 5.34 3.11 4.10
C ILE A 44 5.80 4.08 5.20
N ASP A 45 6.79 3.71 6.00
CA ASP A 45 7.27 4.52 7.13
C ASP A 45 6.15 4.93 8.13
N GLY A 46 5.14 4.06 8.28
CA GLY A 46 3.93 4.35 9.05
C GLY A 46 2.89 5.23 8.34
N GLU A 47 3.21 5.81 7.18
CA GLU A 47 2.27 6.54 6.34
C GLU A 47 1.40 5.57 5.53
N ARG A 48 0.08 5.72 5.64
CA ARG A 48 -0.86 4.90 4.87
C ARG A 48 -0.85 5.28 3.40
N ILE A 49 -0.66 4.28 2.55
CA ILE A 49 -0.77 4.41 1.09
C ILE A 49 -2.10 3.80 0.64
N PHE A 50 -2.98 4.65 0.11
CA PHE A 50 -4.23 4.20 -0.47
C PHE A 50 -3.96 3.50 -1.82
N THR A 51 -4.27 2.21 -1.87
CA THR A 51 -4.08 1.37 -3.06
C THR A 51 -5.43 1.01 -3.68
N MET A 52 -5.51 1.03 -5.00
CA MET A 52 -6.66 0.59 -5.77
C MET A 52 -6.26 -0.44 -6.81
N ARG A 53 -7.23 -1.20 -7.31
CA ARG A 53 -7.04 -2.14 -8.42
C ARG A 53 -7.49 -1.50 -9.72
N ASP A 54 -6.61 -1.44 -10.70
CA ASP A 54 -6.93 -1.00 -12.05
C ASP A 54 -7.72 -2.11 -12.82
N ALA A 55 -8.36 -1.74 -13.94
CA ALA A 55 -9.08 -2.65 -14.82
C ALA A 55 -8.21 -3.86 -15.29
N GLY A 56 -6.89 -3.69 -15.37
CA GLY A 56 -5.95 -4.77 -15.67
C GLY A 56 -5.63 -5.71 -14.49
N GLY A 57 -6.27 -5.53 -13.33
CA GLY A 57 -6.04 -6.32 -12.13
C GLY A 57 -4.72 -6.01 -11.42
N LYS A 58 -4.06 -4.91 -11.78
CA LYS A 58 -2.83 -4.40 -11.18
C LYS A 58 -3.13 -3.39 -10.06
N TYR A 59 -2.16 -3.14 -9.20
CA TYR A 59 -2.26 -2.18 -8.10
C TYR A 59 -1.76 -0.80 -8.51
N ILE A 60 -2.55 0.22 -8.17
CA ILE A 60 -2.22 1.64 -8.34
C ILE A 60 -2.34 2.36 -6.99
N ALA A 61 -1.63 3.48 -6.84
CA ALA A 61 -1.75 4.37 -5.69
C ALA A 61 -1.95 5.81 -6.16
N SER A 62 -2.34 6.69 -5.24
CA SER A 62 -2.41 8.13 -5.52
C SER A 62 -1.05 8.64 -6.03
N GLY A 63 -1.03 9.27 -7.21
CA GLY A 63 0.19 9.69 -7.90
C GLY A 63 0.85 8.65 -8.82
N PHE A 64 0.44 7.38 -8.75
CA PHE A 64 0.99 6.26 -9.54
C PHE A 64 -0.07 5.56 -10.41
N ALA A 65 -1.18 6.24 -10.70
CA ALA A 65 -2.26 5.69 -11.54
C ALA A 65 -1.79 5.31 -12.96
N PHE A 66 -0.80 6.02 -13.51
CA PHE A 66 -0.24 5.74 -14.84
C PHE A 66 0.85 4.67 -14.84
N ASP A 67 1.23 4.18 -13.67
CA ASP A 67 2.28 3.17 -13.53
C ASP A 67 1.82 2.01 -12.62
N PRO A 68 0.84 1.22 -13.09
CA PRO A 68 0.26 0.13 -12.31
C PRO A 68 1.26 -1.01 -12.10
N GLN A 69 1.36 -1.48 -10.86
CA GLN A 69 2.30 -2.52 -10.42
C GLN A 69 1.61 -3.87 -10.20
N PRO A 70 2.32 -5.00 -10.38
CA PRO A 70 1.73 -6.33 -10.23
C PRO A 70 1.39 -6.68 -8.77
N SER A 71 2.05 -6.05 -7.80
CA SER A 71 1.81 -6.28 -6.37
C SER A 71 1.81 -4.96 -5.57
N PRO A 72 1.16 -4.92 -4.38
CA PRO A 72 1.22 -3.76 -3.48
C PRO A 72 2.63 -3.45 -3.00
N VAL A 73 3.48 -4.47 -2.83
CA VAL A 73 4.86 -4.29 -2.37
C VAL A 73 5.72 -3.68 -3.48
N ASP A 74 5.57 -4.13 -4.73
CA ASP A 74 6.24 -3.51 -5.88
C ASP A 74 5.82 -2.05 -6.05
N LEU A 75 4.54 -1.75 -5.82
CA LEU A 75 4.03 -0.39 -5.78
C LEU A 75 4.70 0.45 -4.67
N ALA A 76 4.81 -0.09 -3.45
CA ALA A 76 5.50 0.60 -2.36
C ALA A 76 6.97 0.90 -2.68
N ARG A 77 7.70 -0.08 -3.20
CA ARG A 77 9.10 0.09 -3.60
C ARG A 77 9.25 1.17 -4.67
N LYS A 78 8.33 1.23 -5.62
CA LYS A 78 8.32 2.26 -6.67
C LYS A 78 8.01 3.65 -6.13
N ILE A 79 7.07 3.75 -5.18
CA ILE A 79 6.79 5.01 -4.47
C ILE A 79 8.05 5.50 -3.74
N ILE A 80 8.77 4.59 -3.08
CA ILE A 80 10.02 4.92 -2.37
C ILE A 80 11.08 5.42 -3.37
N ASP A 81 11.31 4.69 -4.46
CA ASP A 81 12.28 5.08 -5.49
C ASP A 81 11.95 6.45 -6.12
N TYR A 82 10.67 6.72 -6.38
CA TYR A 82 10.23 8.02 -6.88
C TYR A 82 10.45 9.15 -5.86
N ARG A 83 10.18 8.90 -4.57
CA ARG A 83 10.44 9.88 -3.49
C ARG A 83 11.93 10.19 -3.36
N GLU A 84 12.81 9.22 -3.58
CA GLU A 84 14.25 9.43 -3.52
C GLU A 84 14.84 10.08 -4.78
N THR A 85 14.21 9.89 -5.95
CA THR A 85 14.68 10.47 -7.22
C THR A 85 14.08 11.85 -7.52
N GLY A 86 13.00 12.22 -6.83
CA GLY A 86 12.31 13.51 -6.95
C GLY A 86 12.83 14.61 -6.02
N GLU A 87 13.88 14.35 -5.22
CA GLU A 87 14.57 15.33 -4.35
C GLU A 87 15.90 15.80 -4.96
#